data_AF-A0A1R0GL71-F1
#
_entry.id   AF-A0A1R0GL71-F1
#
_cell.length_a   1.000
_cell.length_b   1.000
_cell.length_c   1.000
_cell.angle_alpha   90.00
_cell.angle_beta   90.00
_cell.angle_gamma   90.00
#
_symmetry.space_group_name_H-M   'P 1'
#
loop_
_entity.id
_entity.type
_entity.pdbx_description
1 polymer ?
#
loop_
_entity_poly.entity_id
_entity_poly.type
_entity_poly.pdbx_seq_one_letter_code
_entity_poly.pdbx_strand_id
1 'polypeptide(L)'
;MNDIFFCRNDILELIYQSDIQGSDITCPLDFYTTIKANRKFKFKFRDTWVSRDLNGREFNPNMNKLVSHTESKHRFLKNLPFQVQCCWNGVAVLNPNAFYGNTSIRFRRSKKEKSECSASECSLLCNDFWQKGFRKIVVVPKIRVSYMLKDAILSNKRYSDEGLFDTDVDEKIRYIHGPKKYFCKGLEAKNEIHPNNPGVWYEYSTNGTEVL
;
A
#
# COMPACT_ATOMS: atom_id res chain seq x y z
N MET A 1 -10.29 5.91 5.83
CA MET A 1 -9.53 5.83 7.10
C MET A 1 -10.24 4.84 8.00
N ASN A 2 -9.50 3.93 8.60
CA ASN A 2 -10.00 2.85 9.46
C ASN A 2 -9.83 3.23 10.95
N ASP A 3 -10.06 2.27 11.85
CA ASP A 3 -9.90 2.33 13.31
C ASP A 3 -8.42 2.28 13.77
N ILE A 4 -7.57 3.11 13.16
CA ILE A 4 -6.14 3.20 13.46
C ILE A 4 -5.80 4.31 14.46
N PHE A 5 -4.68 4.14 15.14
CA PHE A 5 -3.96 5.20 15.85
C PHE A 5 -2.99 5.90 14.89
N PHE A 6 -3.05 7.23 14.87
CA PHE A 6 -2.23 8.11 14.01
C PHE A 6 -1.95 9.43 14.73
N CYS A 7 -0.89 10.14 14.33
CA CYS A 7 -0.65 11.51 14.77
C CYS A 7 -1.27 12.51 13.77
N ARG A 8 -1.66 13.71 14.24
CA ARG A 8 -2.14 14.78 13.35
C ARG A 8 -1.11 15.10 12.24
N ASN A 9 0.16 15.21 12.60
CA ASN A 9 1.22 15.55 11.66
C ASN A 9 1.42 14.45 10.61
N ASP A 10 1.15 13.18 10.94
CA ASP A 10 1.20 12.07 9.98
C ASP A 10 0.16 12.25 8.86
N ILE A 11 -1.06 12.69 9.20
CA ILE A 11 -2.11 12.93 8.21
C ILE A 11 -1.80 14.14 7.34
N LEU A 12 -1.26 15.22 7.94
CA LEU A 12 -0.83 16.40 7.19
C LEU A 12 0.31 16.06 6.23
N GLU A 13 1.30 15.28 6.68
CA GLU A 13 2.39 14.79 5.82
C GLU A 13 1.86 13.88 4.71
N LEU A 14 0.86 13.02 4.99
CA LEU A 14 0.27 12.16 3.97
C LEU A 14 -0.41 12.96 2.85
N ILE A 15 -1.14 14.01 3.22
CA ILE A 15 -1.79 14.94 2.26
C ILE A 15 -0.73 15.72 1.48
N TYR A 16 0.28 16.25 2.17
CA TYR A 16 1.39 16.96 1.54
C TYR A 16 2.13 16.09 0.53
N GLN A 17 2.47 14.85 0.91
CA GLN A 17 3.08 13.87 0.01
C GLN A 17 2.17 13.53 -1.16
N SER A 18 0.85 13.47 -0.95
CA SER A 18 -0.09 13.23 -2.03
C SER A 18 0.00 14.30 -3.14
N ASP A 19 0.05 15.56 -2.71
CA ASP A 19 0.13 16.74 -3.58
C ASP A 19 1.49 16.85 -4.29
N ILE A 20 2.61 16.84 -3.55
CA ILE A 20 3.94 17.04 -4.17
C ILE A 20 4.35 15.89 -5.10
N GLN A 21 3.88 14.67 -4.80
CA GLN A 21 4.11 13.49 -5.64
C GLN A 21 3.14 13.44 -6.81
N GLY A 22 2.08 14.26 -6.83
CA GLY A 22 1.01 14.20 -7.83
C GLY A 22 0.40 12.79 -7.93
N SER A 23 0.22 12.15 -6.77
CA SER A 23 -0.15 10.74 -6.69
C SER A 23 -1.67 10.54 -6.73
N ASP A 24 -2.09 9.41 -7.27
CA ASP A 24 -3.48 9.01 -7.37
C ASP A 24 -3.99 8.33 -6.10
N ILE A 25 -3.11 7.60 -5.42
CA ILE A 25 -3.35 7.02 -4.11
C ILE A 25 -2.07 7.16 -3.29
N THR A 26 -2.18 7.67 -2.07
CA THR A 26 -1.06 7.84 -1.13
C THR A 26 -1.39 7.14 0.18
N CYS A 27 -0.56 6.20 0.62
CA CYS A 27 -0.76 5.46 1.86
C CYS A 27 0.46 5.49 2.78
N PRO A 28 0.27 5.37 4.11
CA PRO A 28 1.36 5.15 5.06
C PRO A 28 1.73 3.66 5.10
N LEU A 29 2.47 3.24 6.13
CA LEU A 29 2.67 1.82 6.48
C LEU A 29 1.87 1.42 7.73
N ASP A 30 1.13 0.33 7.64
CA ASP A 30 0.44 -0.32 8.76
C ASP A 30 1.33 -1.39 9.39
N PHE A 31 1.70 -1.18 10.65
CA PHE A 31 2.55 -2.10 11.38
C PHE A 31 1.93 -2.59 12.69
N TYR A 32 2.48 -3.70 13.15
CA TYR A 32 2.24 -4.25 14.48
C TYR A 32 3.54 -4.78 15.06
N THR A 33 3.63 -4.88 16.38
CA THR A 33 4.82 -5.42 17.04
C THR A 33 4.61 -6.87 17.47
N THR A 34 5.69 -7.65 17.36
CA THR A 34 5.77 -9.02 17.89
C THR A 34 6.92 -9.14 18.87
N ILE A 35 6.74 -9.91 19.95
CA ILE A 35 7.78 -10.15 20.95
C ILE A 35 8.58 -11.38 20.52
N LYS A 36 9.91 -11.26 20.45
CA LYS A 36 10.79 -12.42 20.28
C LYS A 36 11.16 -13.05 21.62
N ALA A 37 11.63 -14.30 21.59
CA ALA A 37 12.12 -15.03 22.76
C ALA A 37 13.16 -14.26 23.59
N ASN A 38 13.96 -13.39 22.96
CA ASN A 38 14.93 -12.52 23.63
C ASN A 38 14.36 -11.17 24.13
N ARG A 39 13.02 -11.06 24.27
CA ARG A 39 12.29 -9.84 24.67
C ARG A 39 12.52 -8.61 23.77
N LYS A 40 13.09 -8.78 22.57
CA LYS A 40 13.19 -7.69 21.58
C LYS A 40 11.91 -7.62 20.76
N PHE A 41 11.38 -6.41 20.59
CA PHE A 41 10.26 -6.15 19.69
C PHE A 41 10.71 -6.23 18.23
N LYS A 42 9.90 -6.85 17.40
CA LYS A 42 10.04 -6.83 15.94
C LYS A 42 8.79 -6.21 15.32
N PHE A 43 9.00 -5.13 14.57
CA PHE A 43 7.98 -4.53 13.72
C PHE A 43 7.71 -5.46 12.53
N LYS A 44 6.42 -5.65 12.24
CA LYS A 44 5.94 -6.37 11.08
C LYS A 44 4.86 -5.56 10.37
N PHE A 45 4.83 -5.68 9.05
CA PHE A 45 3.76 -5.11 8.24
C PHE A 45 2.52 -6.02 8.28
N ARG A 46 1.33 -5.44 8.43
CA ARG A 46 0.06 -6.19 8.63
C ARG A 46 -0.65 -6.51 7.32
N ASP A 47 -0.89 -5.50 6.48
CA ASP A 47 -1.77 -5.56 5.29
C ASP A 47 -1.12 -6.27 4.08
N THR A 48 -0.46 -7.41 4.33
CA THR A 48 0.39 -8.12 3.35
C THR A 48 -0.34 -8.53 2.09
N TRP A 49 -1.55 -9.08 2.22
CA TRP A 49 -2.34 -9.58 1.10
C TRP A 49 -3.16 -8.49 0.39
N VAL A 50 -3.27 -7.32 1.01
CA VAL A 50 -3.94 -6.13 0.46
C VAL A 50 -2.98 -5.29 -0.37
N SER A 51 -1.74 -5.14 0.11
CA SER A 51 -0.70 -4.33 -0.53
C SER A 51 0.10 -5.11 -1.55
N ARG A 52 0.41 -4.47 -2.69
CA ARG A 52 1.19 -5.07 -3.77
C ARG A 52 2.28 -4.14 -4.26
N ASP A 53 3.49 -4.66 -4.35
CA ASP A 53 4.61 -3.91 -4.90
C ASP A 53 4.50 -3.75 -6.42
N LEU A 54 5.48 -3.06 -7.00
CA LEU A 54 5.49 -2.79 -8.43
C LEU A 54 5.84 -4.00 -9.31
N ASN A 55 6.20 -5.15 -8.71
CA ASN A 55 6.23 -6.45 -9.39
C ASN A 55 4.87 -7.16 -9.35
N GLY A 56 3.84 -6.52 -8.77
CA GLY A 56 2.52 -7.10 -8.57
C GLY A 56 2.46 -8.13 -7.45
N ARG A 57 3.50 -8.23 -6.59
CA ARG A 57 3.56 -9.20 -5.49
C ARG A 57 3.08 -8.60 -4.19
N GLU A 58 2.48 -9.44 -3.34
CA GLU A 58 2.16 -9.10 -1.96
C GLU A 58 3.37 -8.54 -1.20
N PHE A 59 3.11 -7.60 -0.29
CA PHE A 59 4.13 -7.15 0.64
C PHE A 59 4.52 -8.28 1.61
N ASN A 60 5.78 -8.29 2.03
CA ASN A 60 6.27 -9.20 3.06
C ASN A 60 6.03 -8.60 4.45
N PRO A 61 5.59 -9.39 5.45
CA PRO A 61 5.48 -8.89 6.82
C PRO A 61 6.83 -8.50 7.43
N ASN A 62 7.96 -9.01 6.89
CA ASN A 62 9.29 -8.65 7.34
C ASN A 62 9.78 -7.35 6.69
N MET A 63 9.94 -6.30 7.49
CA MET A 63 10.36 -4.97 7.02
C MET A 63 11.61 -4.97 6.12
N ASN A 64 12.63 -5.78 6.44
CA ASN A 64 13.86 -5.84 5.62
C ASN A 64 13.64 -6.41 4.20
N LYS A 65 12.48 -7.04 3.97
CA LYS A 65 12.08 -7.65 2.70
C LYS A 65 10.68 -7.19 2.29
N LEU A 66 10.23 -6.02 2.77
CA LEU A 66 8.85 -5.54 2.64
C LEU A 66 8.34 -5.63 1.20
N VAL A 67 9.15 -5.19 0.24
CA VAL A 67 8.86 -5.24 -1.19
C VAL A 67 9.95 -5.99 -1.95
N SER A 68 9.57 -6.62 -3.06
CA SER A 68 10.47 -7.36 -3.94
C SER A 68 10.99 -6.52 -5.10
N HIS A 69 10.26 -5.47 -5.50
CA HIS A 69 10.71 -4.54 -6.54
C HIS A 69 11.96 -3.78 -6.07
N THR A 70 13.06 -3.91 -6.83
CA THR A 70 14.40 -3.46 -6.44
C THR A 70 14.46 -1.98 -6.12
N GLU A 71 13.92 -1.13 -7.00
CA GLU A 71 13.96 0.33 -6.81
C GLU A 71 13.06 0.77 -5.65
N SER A 72 11.85 0.22 -5.54
CA SER A 72 10.96 0.50 -4.41
C SER A 72 11.60 0.08 -3.09
N LYS A 73 12.34 -1.03 -3.07
CA LYS A 73 13.09 -1.48 -1.89
C LYS A 73 14.21 -0.51 -1.55
N HIS A 74 14.96 -0.04 -2.54
CA HIS A 74 16.04 0.92 -2.32
C HIS A 74 15.53 2.21 -1.67
N ARG A 75 14.44 2.78 -2.20
CA ARG A 75 13.78 3.97 -1.64
C ARG A 75 13.20 3.72 -0.24
N PHE A 76 12.53 2.58 -0.03
CA PHE A 76 12.02 2.19 1.29
C PHE A 76 13.12 2.13 2.36
N LEU A 77 14.29 1.57 2.04
CA LEU A 77 15.42 1.48 2.98
C LEU A 77 16.01 2.85 3.35
N LYS A 78 15.82 3.87 2.52
CA LYS A 78 16.17 5.27 2.77
C LYS A 78 15.00 6.08 3.35
N ASN A 79 13.91 5.42 3.74
CA ASN A 79 12.69 6.04 4.24
C ASN A 79 12.08 7.06 3.26
N LEU A 80 12.24 6.83 1.95
CA LEU A 80 11.69 7.67 0.88
C LEU A 80 10.39 7.10 0.33
N PRO A 81 9.45 7.95 -0.13
CA PRO A 81 8.26 7.49 -0.84
C PRO A 81 8.60 6.59 -2.02
N PHE A 82 7.79 5.55 -2.27
CA PHE A 82 8.01 4.63 -3.37
C PHE A 82 6.71 4.22 -4.07
N GLN A 83 6.79 4.01 -5.38
CA GLN A 83 5.65 3.57 -6.19
C GLN A 83 5.33 2.09 -5.96
N VAL A 84 4.04 1.77 -5.95
CA VAL A 84 3.49 0.44 -5.72
C VAL A 84 2.31 0.17 -6.65
N GLN A 85 1.86 -1.08 -6.73
CA GLN A 85 0.62 -1.39 -7.44
C GLN A 85 -0.60 -1.18 -6.55
N CYS A 86 -0.52 -1.47 -5.25
CA CYS A 86 -1.64 -1.22 -4.34
C CYS A 86 -1.17 -0.98 -2.91
N CYS A 87 -1.88 -0.09 -2.21
CA CYS A 87 -1.76 0.13 -0.78
C CYS A 87 -3.11 0.61 -0.21
N TRP A 88 -3.29 0.46 1.11
CA TRP A 88 -4.36 1.14 1.86
C TRP A 88 -3.88 1.42 3.29
N ASN A 89 -3.39 0.38 3.97
CA ASN A 89 -2.59 0.49 5.19
C ASN A 89 -3.27 1.33 6.29
N GLY A 90 -4.58 1.14 6.45
CA GLY A 90 -5.43 1.84 7.42
C GLY A 90 -5.95 3.23 6.99
N VAL A 91 -5.21 4.01 6.21
CA VAL A 91 -5.66 5.32 5.71
C VAL A 91 -5.01 5.63 4.36
N ALA A 92 -5.77 6.18 3.43
CA ALA A 92 -5.26 6.60 2.14
C ALA A 92 -5.82 7.97 1.76
N VAL A 93 -5.00 8.77 1.08
CA VAL A 93 -5.44 9.94 0.30
C VAL A 93 -5.71 9.47 -1.12
N LEU A 94 -6.88 9.80 -1.65
CA LEU A 94 -7.33 9.33 -2.97
C LEU A 94 -7.55 10.53 -3.88
N ASN A 95 -7.06 10.44 -5.12
CA ASN A 95 -7.35 11.43 -6.16
C ASN A 95 -8.86 11.40 -6.48
N PRO A 96 -9.59 12.50 -6.21
CA PRO A 96 -11.04 12.53 -6.34
C PRO A 96 -11.49 12.39 -7.80
N ASN A 97 -10.62 12.72 -8.77
CA ASN A 97 -10.94 12.64 -10.20
C ASN A 97 -11.37 11.25 -10.66
N ALA A 98 -10.91 10.19 -9.98
CA ALA A 98 -11.29 8.82 -10.27
C ALA A 98 -12.77 8.51 -9.98
N PHE A 99 -13.46 9.36 -9.22
CA PHE A 99 -14.85 9.15 -8.78
C PHE A 99 -15.87 10.02 -9.52
N TYR A 100 -15.45 10.85 -10.48
CA TYR A 100 -16.35 11.70 -11.27
C TYR A 100 -16.62 11.12 -12.67
N GLY A 101 -17.66 11.66 -13.32
CA GLY A 101 -18.01 11.35 -14.71
C GLY A 101 -18.74 10.02 -14.94
N ASN A 102 -19.01 9.75 -16.23
CA ASN A 102 -19.78 8.59 -16.69
C ASN A 102 -19.05 7.26 -16.48
N THR A 103 -17.73 7.32 -16.33
CA THR A 103 -16.86 6.20 -15.99
C THR A 103 -16.22 6.46 -14.64
N SER A 104 -17.02 6.77 -13.61
CA SER A 104 -16.56 6.85 -12.21
C SER A 104 -16.22 5.47 -11.63
N ILE A 105 -15.24 5.38 -10.74
CA ILE A 105 -15.00 4.18 -9.91
C ILE A 105 -16.08 4.10 -8.83
N ARG A 106 -16.51 2.87 -8.49
CA ARG A 106 -17.53 2.59 -7.47
C ARG A 106 -17.06 1.44 -6.60
N PHE A 107 -17.38 1.50 -5.31
CA PHE A 107 -17.22 0.35 -4.42
C PHE A 107 -18.05 -0.82 -4.95
N ARG A 108 -17.42 -1.98 -5.02
CA ARG A 108 -18.00 -3.17 -5.66
C ARG A 108 -17.38 -4.44 -5.10
N ARG A 109 -18.02 -5.56 -5.41
CA ARG A 109 -17.42 -6.88 -5.28
C ARG A 109 -16.62 -7.23 -6.55
N SER A 110 -15.81 -8.28 -6.45
CA SER A 110 -15.20 -8.93 -7.61
C SER A 110 -16.25 -9.41 -8.61
N LYS A 111 -15.91 -9.26 -9.90
CA LYS A 111 -16.73 -9.67 -11.04
C LYS A 111 -16.53 -11.15 -11.35
N LYS A 112 -17.43 -11.99 -10.84
CA LYS A 112 -17.38 -13.45 -11.04
C LYS A 112 -17.43 -13.84 -12.51
N GLU A 113 -18.24 -13.13 -13.29
CA GLU A 113 -18.39 -13.30 -14.74
C GLU A 113 -17.13 -13.00 -15.55
N LYS A 114 -16.17 -12.27 -14.95
CA LYS A 114 -14.85 -11.99 -15.54
C LYS A 114 -13.72 -12.77 -14.86
N SER A 115 -14.07 -13.75 -14.03
CA SER A 115 -13.11 -14.52 -13.23
C SER A 115 -12.17 -13.64 -12.41
N GLU A 116 -12.66 -12.49 -11.93
CA GLU A 116 -11.85 -11.59 -11.11
C GLU A 116 -11.64 -12.15 -9.70
N CYS A 117 -10.43 -12.00 -9.17
CA CYS A 117 -10.10 -12.39 -7.80
C CYS A 117 -11.08 -11.76 -6.79
N SER A 118 -11.60 -12.56 -5.85
CA SER A 118 -12.34 -12.07 -4.68
C SER A 118 -11.40 -11.41 -3.66
N ALA A 119 -10.77 -10.31 -4.07
CA ALA A 119 -9.80 -9.56 -3.27
C ALA A 119 -10.50 -8.68 -2.21
N SER A 120 -9.72 -8.07 -1.31
CA SER A 120 -10.23 -7.02 -0.42
C SER A 120 -10.80 -5.85 -1.22
N GLU A 121 -11.75 -5.13 -0.63
CA GLU A 121 -12.29 -3.90 -1.24
C GLU A 121 -11.19 -2.89 -1.60
N CYS A 122 -10.15 -2.78 -0.76
CA CYS A 122 -8.99 -1.93 -0.98
C CYS A 122 -8.19 -2.37 -2.22
N SER A 123 -7.97 -3.68 -2.38
CA SER A 123 -7.31 -4.24 -3.55
C SER A 123 -8.12 -4.05 -4.83
N LEU A 124 -9.44 -4.22 -4.76
CA LEU A 124 -10.34 -3.96 -5.91
C LEU A 124 -10.30 -2.48 -6.29
N LEU A 125 -10.31 -1.57 -5.30
CA LEU A 125 -10.20 -0.14 -5.52
C LEU A 125 -8.89 0.23 -6.24
N CYS A 126 -7.74 -0.27 -5.76
CA CYS A 126 -6.46 -0.07 -6.46
C CYS A 126 -6.52 -0.56 -7.91
N ASN A 127 -7.08 -1.75 -8.13
CA ASN A 127 -7.16 -2.33 -9.48
C ASN A 127 -8.05 -1.48 -10.40
N ASP A 128 -9.15 -0.92 -9.88
CA ASP A 128 -10.01 -0.01 -10.63
C ASP A 128 -9.29 1.30 -10.97
N PHE A 129 -8.52 1.86 -10.02
CA PHE A 129 -7.66 3.03 -10.26
C PHE A 129 -6.68 2.76 -11.43
N TRP A 130 -5.98 1.62 -11.38
CA TRP A 130 -5.07 1.21 -12.46
C TRP A 130 -5.76 1.06 -13.81
N GLN A 131 -6.94 0.42 -13.86
CA GLN A 131 -7.70 0.23 -15.10
C GLN A 131 -8.16 1.56 -15.70
N LYS A 132 -8.44 2.56 -14.86
CA LYS A 132 -8.90 3.89 -15.25
C LYS A 132 -7.77 4.86 -15.61
N GLY A 133 -6.51 4.45 -15.46
CA GLY A 133 -5.35 5.31 -15.76
C GLY A 133 -4.79 6.09 -14.57
N PHE A 134 -5.40 5.95 -13.39
CA PHE A 134 -4.91 6.52 -12.13
C PHE A 134 -3.87 5.58 -11.51
N ARG A 135 -2.63 5.68 -11.99
CA ARG A 135 -1.56 4.68 -11.81
C ARG A 135 -0.40 5.16 -10.95
N LYS A 136 -0.47 6.38 -10.42
CA LYS A 136 0.53 6.98 -9.54
C LYS A 136 0.24 6.62 -8.09
N ILE A 137 0.42 5.35 -7.72
CA ILE A 137 0.13 4.88 -6.35
C ILE A 137 1.44 4.81 -5.53
N VAL A 138 1.44 5.41 -4.34
CA VAL A 138 2.64 5.67 -3.54
C VAL A 138 2.43 5.24 -2.09
N VAL A 139 3.48 4.65 -1.51
CA VAL A 139 3.61 4.46 -0.07
C VAL A 139 4.63 5.45 0.49
N VAL A 140 4.28 6.11 1.60
CA VAL A 140 5.14 7.03 2.36
C VAL A 140 5.62 6.33 3.63
N PRO A 141 6.85 5.77 3.66
CA PRO A 141 7.30 4.91 4.76
C PRO A 141 7.63 5.66 6.06
N LYS A 142 7.81 6.99 5.98
CA LYS A 142 7.98 7.88 7.13
C LYS A 142 6.74 7.86 8.02
N ILE A 143 5.56 7.66 7.43
CA ILE A 143 4.30 7.64 8.14
C ILE A 143 3.95 6.21 8.49
N ARG A 144 3.75 5.97 9.78
CA ARG A 144 3.53 4.62 10.31
C ARG A 144 2.29 4.65 11.20
N VAL A 145 1.30 3.84 10.88
CA VAL A 145 0.04 3.73 11.64
C VAL A 145 -0.13 2.32 12.22
N SER A 146 -0.98 2.20 13.24
CA SER A 146 -1.27 0.90 13.86
C SER A 146 -2.66 0.84 14.46
N TYR A 147 -3.24 -0.35 14.53
CA TYR A 147 -4.52 -0.61 15.20
C TYR A 147 -4.40 -0.78 16.72
N MET A 148 -3.18 -0.75 17.27
CA MET A 148 -2.97 -0.83 18.73
C MET A 148 -2.17 0.36 19.24
N LEU A 149 -2.65 1.01 20.31
CA LEU A 149 -1.98 2.14 20.94
C LEU A 149 -0.54 1.81 21.35
N LYS A 150 -0.30 0.61 21.90
CA LYS A 150 1.04 0.16 22.30
C LYS A 150 2.02 0.14 21.11
N ASP A 151 1.55 -0.26 19.93
CA ASP A 151 2.37 -0.38 18.73
C ASP A 151 2.65 1.03 18.19
N ALA A 152 1.64 1.91 18.17
CA ALA A 152 1.80 3.32 17.81
C ALA A 152 2.86 4.03 18.66
N ILE A 153 2.81 3.86 19.99
CA ILE A 153 3.81 4.44 20.92
C ILE A 153 5.21 3.90 20.63
N LEU A 154 5.35 2.59 20.42
CA LEU A 154 6.65 1.97 20.14
C LEU A 154 7.26 2.43 18.80
N SER A 155 6.42 2.58 17.77
CA SER A 155 6.88 3.07 16.46
C SER A 155 7.32 4.51 16.51
N ASN A 156 6.59 5.37 17.22
CA ASN A 156 6.95 6.77 17.36
C ASN A 156 8.32 6.92 18.04
N LYS A 157 8.58 6.15 19.11
CA LYS A 157 9.89 6.14 19.77
C LYS A 157 11.02 5.76 18.81
N ARG A 158 10.82 4.69 18.03
CA ARG A 158 11.81 4.23 17.06
C ARG A 158 12.04 5.25 15.92
N TYR A 159 11.00 5.94 15.48
CA TYR A 159 11.14 7.00 14.47
C TYR A 159 12.04 8.13 14.96
N SER A 160 11.85 8.58 16.22
CA SER A 160 12.73 9.58 16.84
C SER A 160 14.20 9.13 16.92
N ASP A 161 14.45 7.83 17.06
CA ASP A 161 15.80 7.25 17.10
C ASP A 161 16.43 7.08 15.71
N GLU A 162 15.63 7.03 14.64
CA GLU A 162 16.08 6.75 13.26
C GLU A 162 16.70 7.97 12.55
N GLY A 163 16.65 9.17 13.15
CA GLY A 163 17.36 10.37 12.69
C GLY A 163 16.87 10.97 11.36
N LEU A 164 17.45 12.11 10.98
CA LEU A 164 17.27 12.68 9.64
C LEU A 164 18.09 11.84 8.65
N PHE A 165 17.42 11.24 7.67
CA PHE A 165 18.08 10.55 6.58
C PHE A 165 18.63 11.59 5.61
N ASP A 166 19.95 11.78 5.57
CA ASP A 166 20.60 12.43 4.44
C ASP A 166 20.55 11.44 3.27
N THR A 167 19.87 11.83 2.19
CA THR A 167 19.66 10.95 1.03
C THR A 167 20.16 11.62 -0.23
N ASP A 168 21.04 10.92 -0.94
CA ASP A 168 21.48 11.18 -2.32
C ASP A 168 20.38 10.95 -3.38
N VAL A 169 19.16 10.60 -2.96
CA VAL A 169 18.04 10.24 -3.82
C VAL A 169 16.91 11.25 -3.62
N ASP A 170 16.42 11.83 -4.71
CA ASP A 170 15.29 12.75 -4.68
C ASP A 170 14.05 12.11 -4.05
N GLU A 171 13.39 12.85 -3.16
CA GLU A 171 12.14 12.41 -2.52
C GLU A 171 10.99 12.26 -3.53
N LYS A 172 10.99 13.10 -4.58
CA LYS A 172 10.00 13.01 -5.66
C LYS A 172 10.23 11.74 -6.49
N ILE A 173 9.16 10.98 -6.67
CA ILE A 173 9.22 9.71 -7.40
C ILE A 173 9.24 9.99 -8.91
N ARG A 174 10.16 9.34 -9.61
CA ARG A 174 10.07 9.16 -11.06
C ARG A 174 9.18 7.94 -11.34
N TYR A 175 7.93 8.18 -11.70
CA TYR A 175 6.98 7.10 -11.96
C TYR A 175 7.39 6.26 -13.18
N ILE A 176 7.19 4.95 -13.04
CA ILE A 176 7.36 3.99 -14.13
C ILE A 176 6.08 3.22 -14.37
N HIS A 177 6.03 2.50 -15.48
CA HIS A 177 4.90 1.62 -15.80
C HIS A 177 4.70 0.55 -14.73
N GLY A 178 3.44 0.25 -14.44
CA GLY A 178 3.08 -0.79 -13.50
C GLY A 178 3.36 -2.21 -14.01
N PRO A 179 3.17 -3.22 -13.14
CA PRO A 179 3.33 -4.61 -13.53
C PRO A 179 2.22 -5.02 -14.50
N LYS A 180 2.52 -5.89 -15.48
CA LYS A 180 1.51 -6.42 -16.43
C LYS A 180 0.48 -7.35 -15.78
N LYS A 181 0.87 -7.99 -14.68
CA LYS A 181 0.04 -8.90 -13.89
C LYS A 181 0.16 -8.55 -12.42
N TYR A 182 -0.86 -8.86 -11.64
CA TYR A 182 -0.82 -8.75 -10.18
C TYR A 182 -1.25 -10.06 -9.55
N PHE A 183 -0.62 -10.37 -8.42
CA PHE A 183 -0.89 -11.57 -7.65
C PHE A 183 -2.07 -11.33 -6.72
N CYS A 184 -2.96 -12.31 -6.57
CA CYS A 184 -4.09 -12.18 -5.65
C CYS A 184 -4.47 -13.53 -5.05
N LYS A 185 -4.77 -13.53 -3.75
CA LYS A 185 -5.39 -14.65 -3.04
C LYS A 185 -6.86 -14.30 -2.78
N GLY A 186 -7.77 -15.18 -3.21
CA GLY A 186 -9.20 -14.96 -3.07
C GLY A 186 -9.70 -15.18 -1.64
N LEU A 187 -10.58 -14.29 -1.18
CA LEU A 187 -11.40 -14.42 0.02
C LEU A 187 -12.82 -14.83 -0.42
N GLU A 188 -13.10 -16.13 -0.42
CA GLU A 188 -14.37 -16.70 -0.89
C GLU A 188 -15.17 -17.39 0.21
N ALA A 189 -14.48 -17.90 1.24
CA ALA A 189 -15.13 -18.50 2.40
C ALA A 189 -15.93 -17.46 3.18
N LYS A 190 -17.06 -17.90 3.75
CA LYS A 190 -17.91 -17.06 4.58
C LYS A 190 -17.27 -16.85 5.95
N ASN A 191 -17.40 -15.66 6.52
CA ASN A 191 -16.91 -15.29 7.85
C ASN A 191 -15.39 -15.41 8.03
N GLU A 192 -14.62 -15.41 6.95
CA GLU A 192 -13.16 -15.35 6.99
C GLU A 192 -12.67 -13.90 6.93
N ILE A 193 -11.56 -13.63 7.62
CA ILE A 193 -10.87 -12.33 7.62
C ILE A 193 -9.58 -12.34 6.80
N HIS A 194 -9.17 -13.52 6.33
CA HIS A 194 -7.97 -13.74 5.54
C HIS A 194 -8.29 -14.59 4.31
N PRO A 195 -7.62 -14.33 3.18
CA PRO A 195 -7.91 -15.06 1.96
C PRO A 195 -7.59 -16.55 2.14
N ASN A 196 -8.49 -17.38 1.65
CA ASN A 196 -8.51 -18.82 1.88
C ASN A 196 -8.23 -19.64 0.60
N ASN A 197 -8.07 -18.98 -0.55
CA ASN A 197 -7.75 -19.62 -1.81
C ASN A 197 -6.25 -19.50 -2.15
N PRO A 198 -5.70 -20.42 -2.96
CA PRO A 198 -4.36 -20.30 -3.52
C PRO A 198 -4.19 -18.98 -4.29
N GLY A 199 -2.97 -18.45 -4.29
CA GLY A 199 -2.69 -17.21 -4.99
C GLY A 199 -2.49 -17.41 -6.48
N VAL A 200 -3.12 -16.56 -7.28
CA VAL A 200 -3.13 -16.62 -8.75
C VAL A 200 -2.69 -15.27 -9.32
N TRP A 201 -2.07 -15.28 -10.50
CA TRP A 201 -1.71 -14.08 -11.25
C TRP A 201 -2.84 -13.66 -12.19
N TYR A 202 -3.25 -12.40 -12.08
CA TYR A 202 -4.32 -11.79 -12.87
C TYR A 202 -3.78 -10.70 -13.78
N GLU A 203 -4.38 -10.54 -14.95
CA GLU A 203 -4.15 -9.42 -15.86
C GLU A 203 -5.21 -8.34 -15.64
N TYR A 204 -4.89 -7.09 -16.00
CA TYR A 204 -5.86 -6.00 -15.96
C TYR A 204 -6.91 -6.18 -17.06
N SER A 205 -8.18 -5.92 -16.74
CA SER A 205 -9.27 -6.18 -17.66
C SER A 205 -9.41 -5.17 -18.80
N THR A 206 -8.89 -3.95 -18.61
CA THR A 206 -8.96 -2.85 -19.57
C THR A 206 -7.75 -1.94 -19.35
N ASN A 207 -7.06 -1.62 -20.45
CA ASN A 207 -5.88 -0.75 -20.55
C ASN A 207 -4.54 -1.31 -20.02
N GLY A 208 -3.46 -0.82 -20.63
CA GLY A 208 -2.08 -1.18 -20.32
C GLY A 208 -1.57 -0.62 -18.98
N THR A 209 -0.29 -0.82 -18.73
CA THR A 209 0.35 -0.48 -17.44
C THR A 209 1.03 0.89 -17.43
N GLU A 210 0.83 1.67 -18.49
CA GLU A 210 1.57 2.90 -18.73
C GLU A 210 1.16 4.00 -17.76
N VAL A 211 2.13 4.73 -17.21
CA VAL A 211 1.87 5.92 -16.40
C VAL A 211 2.08 7.11 -17.32
N LEU A 212 1.04 7.94 -17.47
CA LEU A 212 1.05 9.16 -18.27
C LEU A 212 1.35 10.39 -17.39
#